data_AF-A0AA37GHX0-F1
#
_entry.id   AF-A0AA37GHX0-F1
#
_cell.length_a   1.000
_cell.length_b   1.000
_cell.length_c   1.000
_cell.angle_alpha   90.00
_cell.angle_beta   90.00
_cell.angle_gamma   90.00
#
_symmetry.space_group_name_H-M   'P 1'
#
loop_
_entity.id
_entity.type
_entity.pdbx_description
1 polymer ?
#
loop_
_entity_poly.entity_id
_entity_poly.type
_entity_poly.pdbx_seq_one_letter_code
_entity_poly.pdbx_strand_id
1 'polypeptide(L)'
;MSRNWEGAPPVFICTGWELLADEDKYMARKLHEDGVPVVFEEYEGMPHCFSLILTKTPNAKRCFDVWTGFMKKIITHPDTIDSKAITVKAKTLEEVSLTFESLLSNVSEEDMQQRVLTKKEMSLASAPEAAPKL
;
A
#
# COMPACT_ATOMS: atom_id res chain seq x y z
N MET A 1 -5.12 14.48 15.31
CA MET A 1 -5.35 13.67 14.10
C MET A 1 -6.56 12.80 14.36
N SER A 2 -7.38 12.55 13.33
CA SER A 2 -8.46 11.54 13.44
C SER A 2 -7.83 10.19 13.81
N ARG A 3 -8.47 9.44 14.71
CA ARG A 3 -8.03 8.08 15.09
C ARG A 3 -8.67 6.99 14.24
N ASN A 4 -9.57 7.37 13.33
CA ASN A 4 -10.26 6.48 12.42
C ASN A 4 -10.37 7.10 11.01
N TRP A 5 -10.65 6.25 10.05
CA TRP A 5 -10.84 6.59 8.63
C TRP A 5 -12.31 6.55 8.18
N GLU A 6 -13.26 6.45 9.11
CA GLU A 6 -14.68 6.45 8.80
C GLU A 6 -15.08 7.65 7.93
N GLY A 7 -15.83 7.39 6.85
CA GLY A 7 -16.22 8.42 5.88
C GLY A 7 -15.15 8.80 4.86
N ALA A 8 -13.95 8.19 4.91
CA ALA A 8 -12.97 8.33 3.84
C ALA A 8 -13.50 7.73 2.51
N PRO A 9 -13.08 8.27 1.36
CA PRO A 9 -13.48 7.72 0.07
C PRO A 9 -12.85 6.33 -0.15
N PRO A 10 -13.39 5.52 -1.08
CA PRO A 10 -12.75 4.27 -1.49
C PRO A 10 -11.28 4.46 -1.89
N VAL A 11 -10.42 3.52 -1.47
CA VAL A 11 -8.96 3.62 -1.64
C VAL A 11 -8.44 2.47 -2.50
N PHE A 12 -7.54 2.79 -3.43
CA PHE A 12 -6.72 1.80 -4.13
C PHE A 12 -5.28 1.87 -3.61
N ILE A 13 -4.73 0.72 -3.25
CA ILE A 13 -3.34 0.56 -2.79
C ILE A 13 -2.70 -0.53 -3.64
N CYS A 14 -1.56 -0.22 -4.27
CA CYS A 14 -0.72 -1.21 -4.92
C CYS A 14 0.69 -1.15 -4.34
N THR A 15 1.26 -2.31 -4.03
CA THR A 15 2.60 -2.39 -3.46
C THR A 15 3.40 -3.53 -4.08
N GLY A 16 4.72 -3.38 -4.12
CA GLY A 16 5.64 -4.44 -4.52
C GLY A 16 6.09 -5.29 -3.32
N TRP A 17 7.05 -6.18 -3.56
CA TRP A 17 7.83 -6.77 -2.47
C TRP A 17 8.99 -5.83 -2.15
N GLU A 18 8.67 -4.80 -1.38
CA GLU A 18 9.55 -3.66 -1.12
C GLU A 18 9.56 -3.26 0.36
N LEU A 19 10.40 -2.28 0.72
CA LEU A 19 10.56 -1.85 2.11
C LEU A 19 9.32 -1.17 2.70
N LEU A 20 8.47 -0.57 1.85
CA LEU A 20 7.22 0.09 2.27
C LEU A 20 6.02 -0.87 2.24
N ALA A 21 6.23 -2.15 1.90
CA ALA A 21 5.12 -3.10 1.79
C ALA A 21 4.40 -3.33 3.13
N ASP A 22 5.12 -3.25 4.25
CA ASP A 22 4.53 -3.43 5.58
C ASP A 22 3.54 -2.30 5.93
N GLU A 23 3.95 -1.05 5.73
CA GLU A 23 3.08 0.12 5.98
C GLU A 23 1.87 0.16 5.04
N ASP A 24 2.04 -0.22 3.76
CA ASP A 24 0.93 -0.35 2.81
C ASP A 24 -0.08 -1.42 3.24
N LYS A 25 0.40 -2.59 3.67
CA LYS A 25 -0.44 -3.69 4.16
C LYS A 25 -1.20 -3.32 5.43
N TYR A 26 -0.50 -2.69 6.37
CA TYR A 26 -1.12 -2.17 7.60
C TYR A 26 -2.22 -1.15 7.25
N MET A 27 -1.92 -0.21 6.35
CA MET A 27 -2.88 0.82 5.97
C MET A 27 -4.11 0.23 5.26
N ALA A 28 -3.92 -0.74 4.37
CA ALA A 28 -5.02 -1.45 3.72
C ALA A 28 -5.94 -2.16 4.72
N ARG A 29 -5.36 -2.86 5.70
CA ARG A 29 -6.11 -3.51 6.78
C ARG A 29 -6.85 -2.49 7.64
N LYS A 30 -6.17 -1.43 8.08
CA LYS A 30 -6.77 -0.40 8.96
C LYS A 30 -7.93 0.34 8.29
N LEU A 31 -7.80 0.71 7.02
CA LEU A 31 -8.87 1.30 6.23
C LEU A 31 -10.09 0.38 6.16
N HIS A 32 -9.86 -0.91 5.89
CA HIS A 32 -10.92 -1.91 5.83
C HIS A 32 -11.62 -2.10 7.19
N GLU A 33 -10.85 -2.19 8.29
CA GLU A 33 -11.37 -2.26 9.66
C GLU A 33 -12.23 -1.05 10.03
N ASP A 34 -11.89 0.14 9.52
CA ASP A 34 -12.63 1.39 9.73
C ASP A 34 -13.83 1.57 8.77
N GLY A 35 -14.17 0.54 7.98
CA GLY A 35 -15.33 0.53 7.08
C GLY A 35 -15.12 1.23 5.75
N VAL A 36 -13.88 1.56 5.39
CA VAL A 36 -13.56 2.16 4.08
C VAL A 36 -13.48 1.05 3.02
N PRO A 37 -14.08 1.25 1.82
CA PRO A 37 -13.87 0.32 0.71
C PRO A 37 -12.42 0.34 0.21
N VAL A 38 -11.74 -0.80 0.18
CA VAL A 38 -10.31 -0.88 -0.17
C VAL A 38 -10.05 -1.90 -1.26
N VAL A 39 -9.36 -1.49 -2.32
CA VAL A 39 -8.77 -2.39 -3.31
C VAL A 39 -7.27 -2.45 -3.07
N PHE A 40 -6.79 -3.56 -2.52
CA PHE A 40 -5.37 -3.81 -2.26
C PHE A 40 -4.80 -4.84 -3.23
N GLU A 41 -3.67 -4.52 -3.86
CA GLU A 41 -2.94 -5.43 -4.73
C GLU A 41 -1.44 -5.46 -4.40
N GLU A 42 -0.93 -6.61 -3.98
CA GLU A 42 0.50 -6.87 -3.82
C GLU A 42 1.07 -7.50 -5.10
N TYR A 43 2.20 -7.02 -5.60
CA TYR A 43 2.82 -7.52 -6.82
C TYR A 43 4.12 -8.27 -6.50
N GLU A 44 4.10 -9.58 -6.70
CA GLU A 44 5.22 -10.47 -6.38
C GLU A 44 6.50 -10.06 -7.13
N GLY A 45 7.58 -9.89 -6.37
CA GLY A 45 8.92 -9.57 -6.90
C GLY A 45 9.06 -8.19 -7.54
N MET A 46 8.06 -7.31 -7.44
CA MET A 46 8.14 -5.96 -7.99
C MET A 46 8.81 -4.99 -7.01
N PRO A 47 9.70 -4.09 -7.48
CA PRO A 47 10.34 -3.09 -6.63
C PRO A 47 9.45 -1.87 -6.38
N HIS A 48 9.93 -0.95 -5.53
CA HIS A 48 9.30 0.34 -5.29
C HIS A 48 9.00 1.08 -6.60
N CYS A 49 7.78 1.62 -6.71
CA CYS A 49 7.30 2.37 -7.88
C CYS A 49 7.35 1.59 -9.22
N PHE A 50 7.31 0.26 -9.22
CA PHE A 50 7.42 -0.55 -10.46
C PHE A 50 6.42 -0.16 -11.55
N SER A 51 5.19 0.24 -11.18
CA SER A 51 4.13 0.62 -12.12
C SER A 51 4.50 1.85 -12.96
N LEU A 52 5.35 2.72 -12.42
CA LEU A 52 5.80 3.96 -13.07
C LEU A 52 7.18 3.82 -13.72
N ILE A 53 8.04 2.94 -13.20
CA ILE A 53 9.44 2.81 -13.63
C ILE A 53 9.61 1.66 -14.65
N LEU A 54 8.97 0.53 -14.41
CA LEU A 54 9.11 -0.70 -15.20
C LEU A 54 7.96 -0.87 -16.19
N THR A 55 7.54 0.21 -16.84
CA THR A 55 6.30 0.34 -17.65
C THR A 55 6.15 -0.68 -18.78
N LYS A 56 7.24 -1.31 -19.22
CA LYS A 56 7.24 -2.35 -20.26
C LYS A 56 7.00 -3.76 -19.72
N THR A 57 7.00 -3.95 -18.39
CA THR A 57 6.76 -5.26 -17.78
C THR A 57 5.25 -5.57 -17.75
N PRO A 58 4.86 -6.85 -17.86
CA PRO A 58 3.46 -7.24 -17.77
C PRO A 58 2.78 -6.81 -16.46
N ASN A 59 3.50 -6.95 -15.33
CA ASN A 59 2.99 -6.56 -14.01
C ASN A 59 2.77 -5.04 -13.92
N ALA A 60 3.72 -4.21 -14.39
CA ALA A 60 3.54 -2.75 -14.37
C ALA A 60 2.35 -2.31 -15.23
N LYS A 61 2.23 -2.87 -16.44
CA LYS A 61 1.09 -2.55 -17.33
C LYS A 61 -0.24 -2.92 -16.68
N ARG A 62 -0.35 -4.14 -16.14
CA ARG A 62 -1.55 -4.60 -15.43
C ARG A 62 -1.90 -3.69 -14.26
N CYS A 63 -0.92 -3.37 -13.40
CA CYS A 63 -1.12 -2.46 -12.26
C CYS A 63 -1.66 -1.11 -12.71
N PHE A 64 -1.05 -0.53 -13.75
CA PHE A 64 -1.48 0.76 -14.29
C PHE A 64 -2.89 0.71 -14.90
N ASP A 65 -3.21 -0.37 -15.61
CA ASP A 65 -4.54 -0.59 -16.19
C ASP A 65 -5.61 -0.72 -15.08
N VAL A 66 -5.33 -1.46 -14.01
CA VAL A 66 -6.24 -1.57 -12.85
C VAL A 66 -6.37 -0.25 -12.10
N TRP A 67 -5.27 0.44 -11.82
CA TRP A 67 -5.27 1.73 -11.13
C TRP A 67 -6.12 2.76 -11.89
N THR A 68 -5.86 2.93 -13.19
CA THR A 68 -6.66 3.86 -14.01
C THR A 68 -8.12 3.41 -14.16
N GLY A 69 -8.37 2.10 -14.20
CA GLY A 69 -9.71 1.52 -14.17
C GLY A 69 -10.47 1.86 -12.87
N PHE A 70 -9.81 1.75 -11.71
CA PHE A 70 -10.35 2.15 -10.42
C PHE A 70 -10.75 3.62 -10.41
N MET A 71 -9.88 4.51 -10.90
CA MET A 71 -10.17 5.95 -10.99
C MET A 71 -11.38 6.25 -11.90
N LYS A 72 -11.56 5.52 -12.99
CA LYS A 72 -12.75 5.68 -13.84
C LYS A 72 -14.01 5.15 -13.14
N LYS A 73 -13.89 4.03 -12.45
CA LYS A 73 -15.02 3.39 -11.75
C LYS A 73 -15.52 4.26 -10.60
N ILE A 74 -14.63 4.83 -9.79
CA ILE A 74 -15.03 5.67 -8.64
C ILE A 74 -15.77 6.95 -9.06
N ILE A 75 -15.45 7.52 -10.23
CA ILE A 75 -16.11 8.75 -10.73
C ILE A 75 -17.51 8.43 -11.30
N THR A 76 -17.70 7.22 -11.83
CA THR A 76 -18.94 6.86 -12.55
C THR A 76 -19.91 6.05 -11.70
N HIS A 77 -19.39 5.19 -10.82
CA HIS A 77 -20.16 4.23 -10.01
C HIS A 77 -19.47 4.00 -8.64
N PRO A 78 -19.32 5.04 -7.81
CA PRO A 78 -18.58 4.95 -6.54
C PRO A 78 -19.15 3.87 -5.58
N ASP A 79 -20.46 3.68 -5.58
CA ASP A 79 -21.15 2.72 -4.70
C ASP A 79 -20.92 1.24 -5.07
N THR A 80 -20.17 0.98 -6.14
CA THR A 80 -19.88 -0.37 -6.66
C THR A 80 -18.45 -0.83 -6.37
N ILE A 81 -17.70 -0.05 -5.58
CA ILE A 81 -16.35 -0.42 -5.17
C ILE A 81 -16.43 -1.36 -3.98
N ASP A 82 -16.28 -2.65 -4.23
CA ASP A 82 -16.15 -3.67 -3.20
C ASP A 82 -14.70 -3.79 -2.72
N SER A 83 -14.53 -4.06 -1.43
CA SER A 83 -13.23 -4.34 -0.86
C SER A 83 -12.66 -5.66 -1.37
N LYS A 84 -11.39 -5.67 -1.77
CA LYS A 84 -10.66 -6.88 -2.15
C LYS A 84 -9.17 -6.75 -1.83
N ALA A 85 -8.54 -7.86 -1.49
CA ALA A 85 -7.10 -7.96 -1.32
C ALA A 85 -6.58 -9.15 -2.14
N ILE A 86 -5.54 -8.94 -2.94
CA ILE A 86 -4.93 -9.99 -3.76
C ILE A 86 -3.39 -9.87 -3.78
N THR A 87 -2.71 -10.98 -4.05
CA THR A 87 -1.34 -11.00 -4.57
C THR A 87 -1.38 -11.34 -6.06
N VAL A 88 -0.69 -10.55 -6.88
CA VAL A 88 -0.48 -10.80 -8.31
C VAL A 88 0.88 -11.47 -8.50
N LYS A 89 0.86 -12.69 -9.03
CA LYS A 89 2.07 -13.49 -9.26
C LYS A 89 2.97 -12.91 -10.35
N ALA A 90 4.27 -12.98 -10.13
CA ALA A 90 5.27 -12.59 -11.11
C ALA A 90 5.17 -13.51 -12.35
N LYS A 91 5.36 -12.92 -13.54
CA LYS A 91 5.37 -13.62 -14.85
C LYS A 91 4.02 -14.19 -15.30
N THR A 92 3.22 -14.77 -14.42
CA THR A 92 1.93 -15.39 -14.77
C THR A 92 0.75 -14.43 -14.68
N LEU A 93 0.87 -13.35 -13.90
CA LEU A 93 -0.20 -12.40 -13.58
C LEU A 93 -1.43 -13.04 -12.90
N GLU A 94 -1.27 -14.26 -12.39
CA GLU A 94 -2.29 -14.95 -11.61
C GLU A 94 -2.63 -14.13 -10.36
N GLU A 95 -3.93 -13.97 -10.12
CA GLU A 95 -4.45 -13.30 -8.93
C GLU A 95 -4.75 -14.35 -7.86
N VAL A 96 -4.07 -14.24 -6.73
CA VAL A 96 -4.31 -15.08 -5.57
C VAL A 96 -5.01 -14.22 -4.52
N SER A 97 -6.22 -14.62 -4.14
CA SER A 97 -7.00 -13.91 -3.12
C SER A 97 -6.32 -13.95 -1.76
N LEU A 98 -6.36 -12.82 -1.07
CA LEU A 98 -5.93 -12.65 0.33
C LEU A 98 -7.15 -12.28 1.18
N THR A 99 -6.97 -12.29 2.51
CA THR A 99 -7.91 -11.67 3.45
C THR A 99 -7.25 -10.46 4.11
N PHE A 100 -8.02 -9.43 4.44
CA PHE A 100 -7.47 -8.22 5.08
C PHE A 100 -6.83 -8.53 6.44
N GLU A 101 -7.39 -9.49 7.19
CA GLU A 101 -6.87 -9.94 8.48
C GLU A 101 -5.51 -10.63 8.36
N SER A 102 -5.21 -11.20 7.19
CA SER A 102 -3.91 -11.83 6.92
C SER A 102 -2.81 -10.81 6.62
N LEU A 103 -3.16 -9.57 6.27
CA LEU A 103 -2.20 -8.50 5.96
C LEU A 103 -1.48 -8.05 7.25
N LEU A 104 -0.26 -8.56 7.44
CA LEU A 104 0.54 -8.35 8.65
C LEU A 104 -0.20 -8.79 9.93
N SER A 105 -0.77 -9.99 9.92
CA SER A 105 -1.49 -10.54 11.07
C SER A 105 -0.66 -10.60 12.37
N ASN A 106 0.66 -10.55 12.26
CA ASN A 106 1.60 -10.59 13.38
C ASN A 106 2.09 -9.20 13.86
N VAL A 107 1.55 -8.10 13.33
CA VAL A 107 1.99 -6.73 13.66
C VAL A 107 0.81 -5.91 14.16
N SER A 108 0.88 -5.44 15.41
CA SER A 108 -0.12 -4.55 16.00
C SER A 108 0.05 -3.10 15.54
N GLU A 109 -0.94 -2.25 15.85
CA GLU A 109 -0.81 -0.81 15.63
C GLU A 109 0.32 -0.22 16.47
N GLU A 110 0.47 -0.66 17.72
CA GLU A 110 1.55 -0.25 18.61
C GLU A 110 2.92 -0.65 18.05
N ASP A 111 3.05 -1.86 17.49
CA ASP A 111 4.29 -2.30 16.85
C ASP A 111 4.65 -1.41 15.65
N MET A 112 3.66 -1.06 14.81
CA MET A 112 3.87 -0.17 13.67
C MET A 112 4.29 1.23 14.11
N GLN A 113 3.59 1.81 15.09
CA GLN A 113 3.94 3.11 15.65
C GLN A 113 5.36 3.11 16.24
N GLN A 114 5.72 2.05 16.97
CA GLN A 114 7.03 1.92 17.58
C GLN A 114 8.14 1.84 16.52
N ARG A 115 7.94 1.09 15.42
CA ARG A 115 8.89 1.05 14.30
C ARG A 115 9.15 2.45 13.71
N VAL A 116 8.09 3.24 13.51
CA VAL A 116 8.20 4.62 12.98
C VAL A 116 8.97 5.51 13.97
N LEU A 117 8.66 5.44 15.25
CA LEU A 117 9.34 6.22 16.30
C LEU A 117 10.82 5.86 16.40
N THR A 118 11.16 4.57 16.41
CA THR A 118 12.55 4.11 16.44
C THR A 118 13.30 4.57 15.18
N LYS A 119 12.70 4.49 13.99
CA LYS A 119 13.34 4.97 12.76
C LYS A 119 13.57 6.48 12.77
N LYS A 120 12.64 7.25 13.32
CA LYS A 120 12.78 8.70 13.55
C LYS A 120 13.96 8.99 14.48
N GLU A 121 14.03 8.32 15.63
CA GLU A 121 15.11 8.50 16.61
C GLU A 121 16.48 8.18 15.99
N MET A 122 16.59 7.06 15.27
CA MET A 122 17.81 6.68 14.56
C MET A 122 18.23 7.73 13.53
N SER A 123 17.28 8.31 12.79
CA SER A 123 17.59 9.36 11.79
C SER A 123 18.03 10.67 12.44
N LEU A 124 17.46 11.03 13.60
CA LEU A 124 17.87 12.21 14.34
C LEU A 124 19.28 12.04 14.93
N ALA A 125 19.61 10.83 15.39
CA ALA A 125 20.94 10.52 15.92
C ALA A 125 22.04 10.46 14.84
N SER A 126 21.68 10.21 13.57
CA SER A 126 22.60 10.10 12.44
C SER A 126 22.70 11.36 11.58
N ALA A 127 21.95 12.43 11.90
CA ALA A 127 22.04 13.69 11.19
C ALA A 127 23.46 14.28 11.35
N PRO A 128 24.20 14.53 10.26
CA PRO A 128 25.51 15.15 10.36
C PRO A 128 25.37 16.53 11.00
N GLU A 129 26.28 16.85 11.93
CA GLU A 129 26.48 18.19 12.46
C GLU A 129 26.57 19.15 11.27
N ALA A 130 25.68 20.15 11.21
CA ALA A 130 25.45 20.96 10.02
C ALA A 130 26.78 21.39 9.38
N ALA A 131 27.11 20.83 8.22
CA ALA A 131 28.32 21.19 7.50
C ALA A 131 28.30 22.71 7.26
N PRO A 132 29.37 23.44 7.60
CA PRO A 132 29.39 24.90 7.44
C PRO A 132 29.12 25.21 5.97
N LYS A 133 28.10 26.04 5.73
CA LYS A 133 27.79 26.54 4.39
C LYS A 133 29.03 27.27 3.87
N LEU A 134 29.63 26.76 2.81
CA LEU A 134 30.62 27.47 2.00
C LEU A 134 29.97 28.64 1.27
#